data_AF-A0A525J6C7-F1
#
_entry.id   AF-A0A525J6C7-F1
#
_cell.length_a   1.000
_cell.length_b   1.000
_cell.length_c   1.000
_cell.angle_alpha   90.00
_cell.angle_beta   90.00
_cell.angle_gamma   90.00
#
_symmetry.space_group_name_H-M   'P 1'
#
loop_
_entity.id
_entity.type
_entity.pdbx_description
1 polymer ?
#
loop_
_entity_poly.entity_id
_entity_poly.type
_entity_poly.pdbx_seq_one_letter_code
_entity_poly.pdbx_strand_id
1 'polypeptide(L)'
;MSWSESLIKLATYEVENRQLRLAEIAKRLADANTRLAVLTAEGEAEAKHAAQNAEAGWYLAGYAEGLKIRKAALQADIDAIETEERGARDALAQAFEEQKKYEQVAESARRAEVKEASRRENAELDEVGMRAVRRAAGNAA
;
A
#
# COMPACT_ATOMS: atom_id res chain seq x y z
N MET A 1 -5.96 8.23 -24.88
CA MET A 1 -5.41 8.16 -23.51
C MET A 1 -4.08 8.86 -23.53
N SER A 2 -3.89 9.88 -22.71
CA SER A 2 -2.60 10.56 -22.62
C SER A 2 -1.57 9.62 -21.95
N TRP A 3 -0.28 9.93 -22.13
CA TRP A 3 0.78 9.20 -21.45
C TRP A 3 0.67 9.30 -19.92
N SER A 4 0.28 10.47 -19.40
CA SER A 4 0.11 10.69 -17.96
C SER A 4 -1.05 9.89 -17.38
N GLU A 5 -2.17 9.77 -18.10
CA GLU A 5 -3.29 8.88 -17.71
C GLU A 5 -2.84 7.41 -17.66
N SER A 6 -2.00 6.99 -18.61
CA SER A 6 -1.49 5.62 -18.67
C SER A 6 -0.56 5.31 -17.48
N LEU A 7 0.31 6.26 -17.11
CA LEU A 7 1.19 6.12 -15.94
C LEU A 7 0.42 6.12 -14.62
N ILE A 8 -0.56 7.00 -14.45
CA ILE A 8 -1.42 7.00 -13.26
C ILE A 8 -2.12 5.65 -13.13
N LYS A 9 -2.67 5.12 -14.23
CA LYS A 9 -3.33 3.81 -14.22
C LYS A 9 -2.37 2.69 -13.81
N LEU A 10 -1.15 2.67 -14.35
CA LEU A 10 -0.13 1.68 -13.99
C LEU A 10 0.25 1.79 -12.51
N ALA A 11 0.47 3.00 -12.01
CA ALA A 11 0.82 3.23 -10.60
C ALA A 11 -0.33 2.86 -9.65
N THR A 12 -1.58 3.08 -10.05
CA THR A 12 -2.75 2.60 -9.29
C THR A 12 -2.76 1.08 -9.17
N TYR A 13 -2.53 0.36 -10.28
CA TYR A 13 -2.43 -1.11 -10.23
C TYR A 13 -1.27 -1.59 -9.36
N GLU A 14 -0.14 -0.88 -9.37
CA GLU A 14 0.99 -1.21 -8.51
C GLU A 14 0.62 -1.06 -7.04
N VAL A 15 -0.03 0.04 -6.64
CA VAL A 15 -0.55 0.24 -5.28
C VAL A 15 -1.51 -0.89 -4.88
N GLU A 16 -2.47 -1.24 -5.74
CA GLU A 16 -3.42 -2.33 -5.49
C GLU A 16 -2.71 -3.67 -5.28
N ASN A 17 -1.73 -4.00 -6.12
CA ASN A 17 -0.91 -5.21 -5.96
C ASN A 17 -0.14 -5.23 -4.63
N ARG A 18 0.43 -4.08 -4.22
CA ARG A 18 1.13 -3.96 -2.93
C ARG A 18 0.18 -4.09 -1.74
N GLN A 19 -1.03 -3.56 -1.83
CA GLN A 19 -2.06 -3.74 -0.81
C GLN A 19 -2.48 -5.21 -0.68
N LEU A 20 -2.71 -5.89 -1.81
CA LEU A 20 -3.01 -7.33 -1.81
C LEU A 20 -1.89 -8.14 -1.17
N ARG A 21 -0.63 -7.83 -1.51
CA ARG A 21 0.52 -8.49 -0.89
C ARG A 21 0.59 -8.25 0.62
N LEU A 22 0.38 -7.02 1.07
CA LEU A 22 0.38 -6.69 2.49
C LEU A 22 -0.75 -7.43 3.24
N ALA A 23 -1.94 -7.54 2.63
CA ALA A 23 -3.06 -8.28 3.20
C ALA A 23 -2.77 -9.79 3.32
N GLU A 24 -2.10 -10.38 2.33
CA GLU A 24 -1.66 -11.78 2.38
C GLU A 24 -0.67 -12.02 3.54
N ILE A 25 0.30 -11.12 3.71
CA ILE A 25 1.29 -11.19 4.80
C ILE A 25 0.59 -11.04 6.16
N ALA A 26 -0.30 -10.05 6.30
CA ALA A 26 -1.05 -9.83 7.54
C ALA A 26 -1.90 -11.05 7.92
N LYS A 27 -2.51 -11.73 6.94
CA LYS A 27 -3.23 -12.98 7.16
C LYS A 27 -2.31 -14.08 7.67
N ARG A 28 -1.15 -14.28 7.05
CA ARG A 28 -0.14 -15.28 7.49
C ARG A 28 0.31 -15.00 8.93
N LEU A 29 0.51 -13.74 9.29
CA LEU A 29 0.89 -13.33 10.64
C LEU A 29 -0.22 -13.65 11.66
N ALA A 30 -1.47 -13.33 11.33
CA ALA A 30 -2.62 -13.63 12.18
C ALA A 30 -2.80 -15.15 12.40
N ASP A 31 -2.66 -15.93 11.33
CA ASP A 31 -2.74 -17.39 11.39
C ASP A 31 -1.62 -17.98 12.27
N ALA A 32 -0.38 -17.48 12.13
CA ALA A 32 0.76 -17.93 12.94
C ALA A 32 0.58 -17.58 14.43
N ASN A 33 0.15 -16.37 14.75
CA ASN A 33 -0.17 -15.95 16.12
C ASN A 33 -1.29 -16.80 16.74
N THR A 34 -2.32 -17.12 15.95
CA THR A 34 -3.41 -18.00 16.41
C THR A 34 -2.88 -19.39 16.75
N ARG A 35 -2.00 -19.97 15.91
CA ARG A 35 -1.37 -21.28 16.19
C ARG A 35 -0.52 -21.24 17.46
N LEU A 36 0.19 -20.14 17.73
CA LEU A 36 1.01 -19.99 18.93
C LEU A 36 0.16 -19.91 20.20
N ALA A 37 -0.97 -19.21 20.12
CA ALA A 37 -1.96 -19.15 21.20
C ALA A 37 -2.56 -20.53 21.49
N VAL A 38 -2.92 -21.29 20.45
CA VAL A 38 -3.43 -22.66 20.59
C VAL A 38 -2.39 -23.58 21.24
N LEU A 39 -1.14 -23.58 20.75
CA LEU A 39 -0.06 -24.37 21.36
C LEU A 39 0.18 -24.02 22.84
N THR A 40 0.04 -22.73 23.19
CA THR A 40 0.17 -22.30 24.59
C THR A 40 -0.97 -22.84 25.44
N ALA A 41 -2.21 -22.76 24.97
CA ALA A 41 -3.37 -23.31 25.67
C ALA A 41 -3.31 -24.84 25.82
N GLU A 42 -2.86 -25.56 24.77
CA GLU A 42 -2.64 -27.01 24.84
C GLU A 42 -1.62 -27.37 25.93
N GLY A 43 -0.51 -26.63 26.01
CA GLY A 43 0.49 -26.83 27.05
C GLY A 43 -0.02 -26.63 28.47
N GLU A 44 -0.83 -25.59 28.68
CA GLU A 44 -1.47 -25.34 29.97
C GLU A 44 -2.47 -26.44 30.35
N ALA A 45 -3.22 -26.96 29.37
CA ALA A 45 -4.15 -28.06 29.57
C ALA A 45 -3.42 -29.36 29.95
N GLU A 46 -2.33 -29.68 29.25
CA GLU A 46 -1.52 -30.87 29.53
C GLU A 46 -0.87 -30.80 30.91
N ALA A 47 -0.33 -29.64 31.30
CA ALA A 47 0.24 -29.44 32.63
C ALA A 47 -0.81 -29.61 33.75
N LYS A 48 -2.02 -29.09 33.55
CA LYS A 48 -3.13 -29.27 34.50
C LYS A 48 -3.54 -30.74 34.61
N HIS A 49 -3.62 -31.45 33.49
CA HIS A 49 -3.95 -32.88 33.47
C HIS A 49 -2.90 -33.72 34.19
N ALA A 50 -1.62 -33.49 33.91
CA ALA A 50 -0.52 -34.20 34.56
C ALA A 50 -0.43 -33.94 36.08
N ALA A 51 -0.86 -32.77 36.56
CA ALA A 51 -0.95 -32.49 37.99
C ALA A 51 -2.03 -33.34 38.70
N GLN A 52 -3.03 -33.83 37.97
CA GLN A 52 -4.14 -34.63 38.50
C GLN A 52 -3.96 -36.14 38.26
N ASN A 53 -3.01 -36.54 37.41
CA ASN A 53 -2.78 -37.91 37.01
C ASN A 53 -1.28 -38.27 37.07
N ALA A 54 -0.92 -39.10 38.05
CA ALA A 54 0.47 -39.50 38.30
C ALA A 54 1.12 -40.22 37.10
N GLU A 55 0.36 -40.98 36.31
CA GLU A 55 0.85 -41.67 35.11
C GLU A 55 1.19 -40.67 33.99
N ALA A 56 0.34 -39.65 33.80
CA ALA A 56 0.59 -38.56 32.86
C ALA A 56 1.81 -37.70 33.25
N GLY A 57 2.10 -37.57 34.55
CA GLY A 57 3.29 -36.89 35.06
C GLY A 57 4.61 -37.45 34.53
N TRP A 58 4.70 -38.76 34.26
CA TRP A 58 5.92 -39.39 33.74
C TRP A 58 6.30 -38.91 32.33
N TYR A 59 5.31 -38.57 31.50
CA TYR A 59 5.52 -38.13 30.12
C TYR A 59 5.63 -36.61 29.96
N LEU A 60 5.24 -35.85 31.00
CA LEU A 60 5.14 -34.39 30.96
C LEU A 60 6.46 -33.70 30.58
N ALA A 61 7.60 -34.19 31.08
CA ALA A 61 8.90 -33.57 30.81
C ALA A 61 9.26 -33.61 29.31
N GLY A 62 9.02 -34.75 28.65
CA GLY A 62 9.26 -34.90 27.21
C GLY A 62 8.29 -34.07 26.38
N TYR A 63 7.01 -34.05 26.76
CA TYR A 63 6.00 -33.20 26.13
C TYR A 63 6.37 -31.71 26.24
N ALA A 64 6.77 -31.25 27.42
CA ALA A 64 7.12 -29.85 27.69
C ALA A 64 8.31 -29.39 26.83
N GLU A 65 9.35 -30.22 26.69
CA GLU A 65 10.49 -29.88 25.82
C GLU A 65 10.07 -29.84 24.34
N GLY A 66 9.28 -30.81 23.88
CA GLY A 66 8.73 -30.80 22.51
C GLY A 66 7.83 -29.59 22.24
N LEU A 67 7.02 -29.17 23.22
CA LEU A 67 6.19 -27.98 23.12
C LEU A 67 7.04 -26.71 23.04
N LYS A 68 8.08 -26.59 23.87
CA LYS A 68 9.02 -25.47 23.85
C LYS A 68 9.69 -25.32 22.49
N ILE A 69 10.16 -26.42 21.90
CA ILE A 69 10.78 -26.43 20.57
C ILE A 69 9.78 -25.95 19.50
N ARG A 70 8.55 -26.49 19.49
CA ARG A 70 7.51 -26.07 18.53
C ARG A 70 7.13 -24.60 18.67
N LYS A 71 6.98 -24.10 19.90
CA LYS A 71 6.70 -22.67 20.16
C LYS A 71 7.86 -21.79 19.69
N ALA A 72 9.10 -22.19 19.94
CA ALA A 72 10.27 -21.44 19.49
C ALA A 72 10.37 -21.37 17.96
N ALA A 73 10.11 -22.49 17.27
CA ALA A 73 10.07 -22.52 15.81
C ALA A 73 8.97 -21.58 15.25
N LEU A 74 7.77 -21.66 15.82
CA LEU A 74 6.65 -20.81 15.38
C LEU A 74 6.89 -19.32 15.69
N GLN A 75 7.56 -19.00 16.80
CA GLN A 75 7.97 -17.63 17.10
C GLN A 75 8.98 -17.11 16.08
N ALA A 76 9.97 -17.91 15.69
CA ALA A 76 10.92 -17.53 14.65
C ALA A 76 10.22 -17.27 13.30
N ASP A 77 9.21 -18.08 12.95
CA ASP A 77 8.39 -17.84 11.77
C ASP A 77 7.60 -16.52 11.87
N ILE A 78 7.02 -16.21 13.04
CA ILE A 78 6.33 -14.93 13.29
C ILE A 78 7.30 -13.76 13.10
N ASP A 79 8.48 -13.80 13.71
CA ASP A 79 9.48 -12.72 13.62
C ASP A 79 9.92 -12.48 12.16
N ALA A 80 10.03 -13.56 11.36
CA ALA A 80 10.32 -13.48 9.94
C ALA A 80 9.16 -12.83 9.15
N ILE A 81 7.92 -13.22 9.43
CA ILE A 81 6.73 -12.63 8.79
C ILE A 81 6.58 -11.15 9.15
N GLU A 82 6.83 -10.76 10.40
CA GLU A 82 6.78 -9.35 10.82
C GLU A 82 7.85 -8.52 10.10
N THR A 83 9.03 -9.10 9.85
CA THR A 83 10.08 -8.46 9.08
C THR A 83 9.68 -8.29 7.61
N GLU A 84 9.06 -9.31 7.03
CA GLU A 84 8.45 -9.25 5.69
C GLU A 84 7.36 -8.16 5.62
N GLU A 85 6.50 -8.08 6.65
CA GLU A 85 5.41 -7.11 6.74
C GLU A 85 5.92 -5.67 6.76
N ARG A 86 6.96 -5.38 7.55
CA ARG A 86 7.60 -4.05 7.57
C ARG A 86 8.09 -3.66 6.19
N GLY A 87 8.82 -4.56 5.51
CA GLY A 87 9.28 -4.31 4.14
C GLY A 87 8.15 -4.10 3.14
N ALA A 88 7.05 -4.84 3.27
CA ALA A 88 5.87 -4.68 2.43
C ALA A 88 5.14 -3.34 2.67
N ARG A 89 5.08 -2.87 3.93
CA ARG A 89 4.54 -1.54 4.27
C ARG A 89 5.39 -0.42 3.67
N ASP A 90 6.71 -0.53 3.75
CA ASP A 90 7.62 0.44 3.15
C ASP A 90 7.47 0.48 1.62
N ALA A 91 7.38 -0.70 0.97
CA ALA A 91 7.14 -0.79 -0.47
C ALA A 91 5.78 -0.20 -0.89
N LEU A 92 4.73 -0.40 -0.09
CA LEU A 92 3.42 0.20 -0.34
C LEU A 92 3.47 1.73 -0.20
N ALA A 93 4.19 2.24 0.81
CA ALA A 93 4.37 3.69 0.98
C ALA A 93 5.09 4.30 -0.23
N GLN A 94 6.15 3.66 -0.72
CA GLN A 94 6.87 4.10 -1.94
C GLN A 94 5.96 4.10 -3.17
N ALA A 95 5.13 3.07 -3.36
CA ALA A 95 4.18 3.01 -4.48
C ALA A 95 3.16 4.17 -4.43
N PHE A 96 2.65 4.50 -3.24
CA PHE A 96 1.77 5.66 -3.06
C PHE A 96 2.47 6.99 -3.37
N GLU A 97 3.71 7.17 -2.92
CA GLU A 97 4.49 8.37 -3.24
C GLU A 97 4.71 8.51 -4.75
N GLU A 98 5.01 7.42 -5.44
CA GLU A 98 5.19 7.41 -6.90
C GLU A 98 3.89 7.73 -7.64
N GLN A 99 2.77 7.12 -7.25
CA GLN A 99 1.44 7.45 -7.78
C GLN A 99 1.15 8.95 -7.64
N LYS A 100 1.41 9.54 -6.47
CA LYS A 100 1.21 10.96 -6.20
C LYS A 100 2.07 11.86 -7.09
N LYS A 101 3.31 11.47 -7.36
CA LYS A 101 4.19 12.21 -8.30
C LYS A 101 3.57 12.24 -9.70
N TYR A 102 3.05 11.12 -10.20
CA TYR A 102 2.39 11.08 -11.50
C TYR A 102 1.13 11.94 -11.55
N GLU A 103 0.30 11.91 -10.51
CA GLU A 103 -0.88 12.77 -10.40
C GLU A 103 -0.51 14.27 -10.44
N GLN A 104 0.54 14.67 -9.71
CA GLN A 104 1.01 16.07 -9.69
C GLN A 104 1.56 16.53 -11.05
N VAL A 105 2.32 15.66 -11.73
CA VAL A 105 2.83 15.94 -13.07
C VAL A 105 1.69 16.07 -14.07
N ALA A 106 0.70 15.17 -14.01
CA ALA A 106 -0.48 15.22 -14.88
C ALA A 106 -1.29 16.51 -14.68
N GLU A 107 -1.53 16.90 -13.43
CA GLU A 107 -2.25 18.14 -13.11
C GLU A 107 -1.45 19.38 -13.56
N SER A 108 -0.13 19.37 -13.41
CA SER A 108 0.73 20.45 -13.89
C SER A 108 0.68 20.60 -15.41
N ALA A 109 0.71 19.47 -16.14
CA ALA A 109 0.57 19.46 -17.59
C ALA A 109 -0.80 20.01 -18.03
N ARG A 110 -1.89 19.56 -17.39
CA ARG A 110 -3.25 20.05 -17.65
C ARG A 110 -3.36 21.57 -17.43
N ARG A 111 -2.79 22.09 -16.34
CA ARG A 111 -2.78 23.53 -16.06
C ARG A 111 -2.01 24.33 -17.11
N ALA A 112 -0.88 23.80 -17.57
CA ALA A 112 -0.10 24.43 -18.64
C ALA A 112 -0.90 24.49 -19.95
N GLU A 113 -1.58 23.40 -20.32
CA GLU A 113 -2.44 23.35 -21.51
C GLU A 113 -3.58 24.37 -21.45
N VAL A 114 -4.29 24.46 -20.31
CA VAL A 114 -5.35 25.45 -20.11
C VAL A 114 -4.80 26.88 -20.23
N LYS A 115 -3.66 27.16 -19.59
CA LYS A 115 -3.02 28.49 -19.66
C LYS A 115 -2.63 28.86 -21.08
N GLU A 116 -2.08 27.91 -21.84
CA GLU A 116 -1.71 28.13 -23.24
C GLU A 116 -2.93 28.33 -24.14
N ALA A 117 -4.01 27.57 -23.92
CA ALA A 117 -5.27 27.78 -24.63
C ALA A 117 -5.84 29.17 -24.38
N SER A 118 -5.93 29.61 -23.12
CA SER A 118 -6.38 30.96 -22.77
C SER A 118 -5.46 32.05 -23.33
N ARG A 119 -4.14 31.81 -23.38
CA ARG A 119 -3.18 32.75 -23.99
C ARG A 119 -3.44 32.92 -25.48
N ARG A 120 -3.71 31.83 -26.20
CA ARG A 120 -4.04 31.85 -27.63
C ARG A 120 -5.36 32.56 -27.89
N GLU A 121 -6.40 32.22 -27.14
CA GLU A 121 -7.72 32.85 -27.25
C GLU A 121 -7.66 34.36 -27.00
N ASN A 122 -6.95 34.81 -25.96
CA ASN A 122 -6.77 36.24 -25.68
C ASN A 122 -6.03 36.95 -26.82
N ALA A 123 -4.97 36.34 -27.38
CA ALA A 123 -4.25 36.92 -28.51
C ALA A 123 -5.14 37.06 -29.76
N GLU A 124 -5.99 36.07 -30.04
CA GLU A 124 -6.96 36.13 -31.14
C GLU A 124 -8.00 37.25 -30.93
N LEU A 125 -8.54 37.39 -29.71
CA LEU A 125 -9.48 38.46 -29.34
C LEU A 125 -8.84 39.84 -29.47
N ASP A 126 -7.59 40.00 -29.03
CA ASP A 126 -6.83 41.24 -29.17
C ASP A 126 -6.63 41.62 -30.64
N GLU A 127 -6.29 40.66 -31.50
CA GLU A 127 -6.16 40.89 -32.95
C GLU A 127 -7.49 41.31 -33.61
N VAL A 128 -8.61 40.70 -33.22
CA VAL A 128 -9.95 41.09 -33.70
C VAL A 128 -10.30 42.50 -33.23
N GLY A 129 -10.04 42.82 -31.96
CA GLY A 129 -10.27 44.16 -31.39
C GLY A 129 -9.45 45.22 -32.12
N MET A 130 -8.16 44.99 -32.33
CA MET A 130 -7.30 45.91 -33.07
C MET A 130 -7.74 46.08 -34.53
N ARG A 131 -8.20 45.02 -35.21
CA ARG A 131 -8.78 45.11 -36.56
C ARG A 131 -10.07 45.93 -36.59
N ALA A 132 -10.91 45.82 -35.57
CA ALA A 132 -12.15 46.61 -35.47
C ALA A 132 -11.84 48.10 -35.28
N VAL A 133 -10.91 48.44 -34.37
CA VAL A 133 -10.47 49.84 -34.14
C VAL A 133 -9.87 50.45 -35.41
N ARG A 134 -8.99 49.72 -36.12
CA ARG A 134 -8.41 50.20 -37.39
C ARG A 134 -9.47 50.47 -38.45
N ARG A 135 -10.50 49.62 -38.56
CA ARG A 135 -11.63 49.83 -39.49
C ARG A 135 -12.45 51.06 -39.12
N ALA A 136 -12.73 51.27 -37.84
CA ALA A 136 -13.46 52.44 -37.37
C ALA A 136 -12.70 53.75 -37.64
N ALA A 137 -11.38 53.77 -37.41
CA ALA A 137 -10.53 54.93 -37.69
C ALA A 137 -10.42 55.25 -39.19
N GLY A 138 -10.35 54.21 -40.05
CA GLY A 138 -10.30 54.39 -41.51
C GLY A 138 -11.61 54.85 -42.14
N ASN A 139 -12.76 54.62 -41.49
CA ASN A 139 -14.08 55.13 -41.93
C ASN A 139 -14.37 56.56 -41.44
N ALA A 140 -13.55 57.11 -40.55
CA ALA A 140 -13.72 58.46 -39.97
C ALA A 140 -12.83 59.52 -40.66
N ALA A 141 -12.04 59.14 -41.66
CA ALA A 141 -11.21 59.99 -42.50
C ALA A 141 -11.79 60.07 -43.92
#